data_AF-A0A7D9JG83-F1
#
_entry.id   AF-A0A7D9JG83-F1
#
_cell.length_a   1.000
_cell.length_b   1.000
_cell.length_c   1.000
_cell.angle_alpha   90.00
_cell.angle_beta   90.00
_cell.angle_gamma   90.00
#
_symmetry.space_group_name_H-M   'P 1'
#
loop_
_entity.id
_entity.type
_entity.pdbx_description
1 polymer ?
#
loop_
_entity_poly.entity_id
_entity_poly.type
_entity_poly.pdbx_seq_one_letter_code
_entity_poly.pdbx_strand_id
1 'polypeptide(L)'
;MDPRSVKMLLSLLCLAFAAHLIQGASQCMRTNSDPSRHCTDECIVHTGCSNARKKCLCDGNCGYSCTYPRIRCSKPKRIRNGRNIFKSYRFNDTQRVVCNAGFRLTGSAVRTCRGNGYWDGKRARCSKLLIVQWKLFITEKSFQHSPF
;
A
#
# COMPACT_ATOMS: atom_id res chain seq x y z
N MET A 1 50.91 -7.43 -17.12
CA MET A 1 49.87 -7.31 -16.08
C MET A 1 50.27 -8.18 -14.91
N ASP A 2 50.39 -7.59 -13.72
CA ASP A 2 50.83 -8.31 -12.51
C ASP A 2 49.71 -9.27 -12.02
N PRO A 3 50.01 -10.56 -11.76
CA PRO A 3 49.04 -11.52 -11.24
C PRO A 3 48.38 -11.08 -9.92
N ARG A 4 49.01 -10.20 -9.14
CA ARG A 4 48.42 -9.60 -7.94
C ARG A 4 47.33 -8.58 -8.29
N SER A 5 47.54 -7.78 -9.32
CA SER A 5 46.55 -6.81 -9.83
C SER A 5 45.32 -7.51 -10.42
N VAL A 6 45.50 -8.65 -11.09
CA VAL A 6 44.38 -9.44 -11.66
C VAL A 6 43.52 -10.07 -10.56
N LYS A 7 44.14 -10.62 -9.50
CA LYS A 7 43.42 -11.16 -8.33
C LYS A 7 42.63 -10.08 -7.59
N MET A 8 43.19 -8.88 -7.46
CA MET A 8 42.53 -7.73 -6.83
C MET A 8 41.33 -7.22 -7.65
N LEU A 9 41.42 -7.21 -8.98
CA LEU A 9 40.29 -6.84 -9.84
C LEU A 9 39.16 -7.88 -9.78
N LEU A 10 39.50 -9.17 -9.78
CA LEU A 10 38.51 -10.25 -9.65
C LEU A 10 37.78 -10.21 -8.30
N SER A 11 38.48 -9.92 -7.20
CA SER A 11 37.85 -9.80 -5.87
C SER A 11 36.92 -8.58 -5.76
N LEU A 12 37.32 -7.43 -6.32
CA LEU A 12 36.48 -6.23 -6.36
C LEU A 12 35.23 -6.43 -7.22
N LEU A 13 35.35 -7.10 -8.38
CA LEU A 13 34.20 -7.46 -9.22
C LEU A 13 33.25 -8.43 -8.51
N CYS A 14 33.78 -9.39 -7.75
CA CYS A 14 32.98 -10.32 -6.96
C CYS A 14 32.20 -9.61 -5.83
N LEU A 15 32.81 -8.64 -5.15
CA LEU A 15 32.15 -7.82 -4.13
C LEU A 15 31.08 -6.89 -4.73
N ALA A 16 31.35 -6.30 -5.90
CA ALA A 16 30.37 -5.49 -6.63
C ALA A 16 29.15 -6.32 -7.06
N PHE A 17 29.37 -7.54 -7.57
CA PHE A 17 28.30 -8.49 -7.88
C PHE A 17 27.51 -8.88 -6.63
N ALA A 18 28.18 -9.18 -5.51
CA ALA A 18 27.53 -9.47 -4.24
C ALA A 18 26.67 -8.29 -3.75
N ALA A 19 27.16 -7.05 -3.87
CA ALA A 19 26.40 -5.85 -3.51
C ALA A 19 25.17 -5.62 -4.42
N HIS A 20 25.23 -6.01 -5.69
CA HIS A 20 24.08 -5.95 -6.61
C HIS A 20 23.06 -7.06 -6.35
N LEU A 21 23.48 -8.21 -5.78
CA LEU A 21 22.57 -9.28 -5.34
C LEU A 21 21.79 -8.94 -4.05
N ILE A 22 22.23 -7.94 -3.28
CA ILE A 22 21.56 -7.51 -2.04
C ILE A 22 20.35 -6.59 -2.32
N GLN A 23 20.17 -6.09 -3.54
CA GLN A 23 19.07 -5.20 -3.91
C GLN A 23 17.75 -5.94 -4.26
N GLY A 24 17.53 -7.13 -3.69
CA GLY A 24 16.46 -8.06 -4.12
C GLY A 24 15.39 -8.43 -3.09
N ALA A 25 15.49 -7.98 -1.83
CA ALA A 25 14.47 -8.25 -0.82
C ALA A 25 13.99 -6.93 -0.21
N SER A 26 12.90 -6.36 -0.75
CA SER A 26 12.17 -5.31 -0.05
C SER A 26 11.62 -5.91 1.26
N GLN A 27 12.34 -5.72 2.36
CA GLN A 27 11.89 -6.19 3.67
C GLN A 27 10.61 -5.43 4.04
N CYS A 28 9.47 -6.13 4.07
CA CYS A 28 8.17 -5.53 4.41
C CYS A 28 8.08 -5.28 5.92
N MET A 29 8.63 -4.15 6.35
CA MET A 29 8.71 -3.74 7.76
C MET A 29 7.35 -3.28 8.27
N ARG A 30 7.03 -3.64 9.51
CA ARG A 30 5.83 -3.19 10.21
C ARG A 30 6.03 -1.77 10.71
N THR A 31 5.13 -0.87 10.34
CA THR A 31 5.22 0.58 10.64
C THR A 31 4.01 1.14 11.38
N ASN A 32 2.96 0.34 11.59
CA ASN A 32 1.78 0.79 12.31
C ASN A 32 2.02 0.90 13.83
N SER A 33 1.64 2.04 14.42
CA SER A 33 1.83 2.37 15.83
C SER A 33 0.85 1.68 16.80
N ASP A 34 -0.34 1.26 16.33
CA ASP A 34 -1.27 0.42 17.12
C ASP A 34 -1.64 -0.85 16.31
N PRO A 35 -0.86 -1.94 16.48
CA PRO A 35 -1.02 -3.16 15.71
C PRO A 35 -2.21 -4.02 16.14
N SER A 36 -2.64 -3.87 17.40
CA SER A 36 -3.47 -4.84 18.13
C SER A 36 -4.90 -4.99 17.61
N ARG A 37 -5.43 -3.98 16.90
CA ARG A 37 -6.80 -4.00 16.34
C ARG A 37 -6.88 -4.03 14.82
N HIS A 38 -5.78 -3.76 14.13
CA HIS A 38 -5.81 -3.46 12.70
C HIS A 38 -5.01 -4.45 11.84
N CYS A 39 -4.06 -5.19 12.43
CA CYS A 39 -3.19 -6.09 11.70
C CYS A 39 -3.37 -7.53 12.20
N THR A 40 -3.11 -8.50 11.32
CA THR A 40 -3.00 -9.91 11.75
C THR A 40 -1.63 -10.19 12.39
N ASP A 41 -1.47 -11.40 12.90
CA ASP A 41 -0.23 -11.91 13.51
C ASP A 41 0.97 -11.67 12.58
N GLU A 42 2.09 -11.22 13.15
CA GLU A 42 3.34 -11.00 12.43
C GLU A 42 4.04 -12.33 12.08
N CYS A 43 4.85 -12.34 11.02
CA CYS A 43 5.56 -13.54 10.57
C CYS A 43 6.84 -13.20 9.81
N ILE A 44 7.67 -14.23 9.59
CA ILE A 44 8.86 -14.17 8.75
C ILE A 44 8.53 -14.89 7.44
N VAL A 45 9.13 -14.47 6.32
CA VAL A 45 8.84 -15.06 5.00
C VAL A 45 9.00 -16.59 5.07
N HIS A 46 7.96 -17.31 4.66
CA HIS A 46 7.84 -18.78 4.69
C HIS A 46 7.76 -19.48 6.06
N THR A 47 7.77 -18.76 7.19
CA THR A 47 7.68 -19.35 8.56
C THR A 47 6.80 -18.51 9.50
N GLY A 48 6.47 -19.04 10.69
CA GLY A 48 5.83 -18.24 11.76
C GLY A 48 4.30 -18.14 11.75
N CYS A 49 3.61 -18.69 10.75
CA CYS A 49 2.14 -18.77 10.80
C CYS A 49 1.68 -20.12 11.37
N SER A 50 1.08 -20.12 12.58
CA SER A 50 0.59 -21.35 13.24
C SER A 50 -0.51 -22.08 12.45
N ASN A 51 -1.26 -21.34 11.62
CA ASN A 51 -2.30 -21.92 10.78
C ASN A 51 -1.77 -22.15 9.35
N ALA A 52 -1.70 -23.41 8.93
CA ALA A 52 -1.20 -23.81 7.61
C ALA A 52 -1.98 -23.24 6.41
N ARG A 53 -3.21 -22.75 6.60
CA ARG A 53 -3.99 -22.08 5.55
C ARG A 53 -3.60 -20.60 5.37
N LYS A 54 -2.96 -20.00 6.36
CA LYS A 54 -2.42 -18.63 6.27
C LYS A 54 -1.06 -18.67 5.59
N LYS A 55 -0.73 -17.62 4.85
CA LYS A 55 0.60 -17.39 4.29
C LYS A 55 1.17 -16.10 4.86
N CYS A 56 2.49 -16.07 5.04
CA CYS A 56 3.19 -14.85 5.39
C CYS A 56 3.28 -13.95 4.16
N LEU A 57 2.44 -12.90 4.10
CA LEU A 57 2.37 -11.97 2.98
C LEU A 57 2.59 -10.53 3.49
N CYS A 58 3.09 -9.65 2.61
CA CYS A 58 3.25 -8.24 2.94
C CYS A 58 1.90 -7.53 2.97
N ASP A 59 1.49 -7.07 4.16
CA ASP A 59 0.21 -6.40 4.44
C ASP A 59 0.43 -4.88 4.64
N GLY A 60 1.31 -4.29 3.82
CA GLY A 60 1.69 -2.87 3.84
C GLY A 60 2.22 -2.40 5.19
N ASN A 61 1.52 -1.47 5.87
CA ASN A 61 1.98 -0.93 7.15
C ASN A 61 1.93 -1.96 8.30
N CYS A 62 1.22 -3.07 8.11
CA CYS A 62 1.29 -4.21 9.01
C CYS A 62 2.56 -5.05 8.82
N GLY A 63 3.40 -4.75 7.82
CA GLY A 63 4.59 -5.54 7.51
C GLY A 63 4.23 -6.94 7.03
N TYR A 64 5.14 -7.90 7.21
CA TYR A 64 4.82 -9.30 7.02
C TYR A 64 3.79 -9.78 8.05
N SER A 65 2.68 -10.31 7.56
CA SER A 65 1.58 -10.75 8.41
C SER A 65 0.95 -12.05 7.90
N CYS A 66 0.42 -12.86 8.81
CA CYS A 66 -0.24 -14.13 8.53
C CYS A 66 -1.65 -13.90 7.98
N THR A 67 -1.78 -13.96 6.66
CA THR A 67 -3.01 -13.63 5.94
C THR A 67 -3.56 -14.84 5.18
N TYR A 68 -4.87 -14.88 4.93
CA TYR A 68 -5.43 -15.88 4.03
C TYR A 68 -5.18 -15.46 2.57
N PRO A 69 -4.57 -16.30 1.71
CA PRO A 69 -4.25 -15.92 0.33
C PRO A 69 -5.45 -15.53 -0.54
N ARG A 70 -6.66 -15.94 -0.13
CA ARG A 70 -7.92 -15.67 -0.83
C ARG A 70 -8.85 -14.75 -0.04
N ILE A 71 -8.32 -14.00 0.93
CA ILE A 71 -9.12 -13.03 1.68
C ILE A 71 -9.70 -11.98 0.74
N ARG A 72 -10.94 -11.58 1.03
CA ARG A 72 -11.67 -10.55 0.30
C ARG A 72 -12.29 -9.58 1.28
N CYS A 73 -12.16 -8.30 0.96
CA CYS A 73 -12.84 -7.26 1.70
C CYS A 73 -14.30 -7.14 1.30
N SER A 74 -15.06 -6.37 2.07
CA SER A 74 -16.43 -6.01 1.66
C SER A 74 -16.43 -5.32 0.29
N LYS A 75 -17.33 -5.76 -0.60
CA LYS A 75 -17.50 -5.15 -1.92
C LYS A 75 -17.77 -3.65 -1.75
N PRO A 76 -16.98 -2.77 -2.38
CA PRO A 76 -17.17 -1.34 -2.22
C PRO A 76 -18.57 -0.88 -2.66
N LYS A 77 -19.25 -0.14 -1.80
CA LYS A 77 -20.60 0.39 -2.06
C LYS A 77 -20.55 1.62 -2.97
N ARG A 78 -21.69 1.99 -3.57
CA ARG A 78 -21.84 3.27 -4.29
C ARG A 78 -21.58 4.44 -3.35
N ILE A 79 -20.89 5.46 -3.86
CA ILE A 79 -20.60 6.71 -3.15
C ILE A 79 -21.63 7.76 -3.60
N ARG A 80 -22.37 8.33 -2.66
CA ARG A 80 -23.28 9.44 -2.96
C ARG A 80 -22.46 10.66 -3.37
N ASN A 81 -22.81 11.31 -4.48
CA ASN A 81 -22.11 12.47 -5.05
C ASN A 81 -20.64 12.20 -5.37
N GLY A 82 -20.33 10.98 -5.78
CA GLY A 82 -19.01 10.58 -6.20
C GLY A 82 -19.03 9.26 -6.95
N ARG A 83 -17.84 8.79 -7.28
CA ARG A 83 -17.58 7.53 -7.98
C ARG A 83 -16.60 6.71 -7.18
N ASN A 84 -16.81 5.40 -7.23
CA ASN A 84 -15.94 4.42 -6.62
C ASN A 84 -15.26 3.62 -7.72
N ILE A 85 -13.94 3.59 -7.72
CA ILE A 85 -13.12 3.01 -8.78
C ILE A 85 -12.31 1.87 -8.17
N PHE A 86 -12.58 0.64 -8.60
CA PHE A 86 -11.89 -0.57 -8.16
C PHE A 86 -12.03 -1.67 -9.23
N LYS A 87 -11.01 -2.52 -9.37
CA LYS A 87 -11.06 -3.71 -10.26
C LYS A 87 -11.58 -4.94 -9.54
N SER A 88 -11.14 -5.15 -8.31
CA SER A 88 -11.62 -6.20 -7.40
C SER A 88 -11.49 -5.76 -5.94
N TYR A 89 -11.63 -6.69 -5.00
CA TYR A 89 -11.65 -6.45 -3.56
C TYR A 89 -10.97 -7.60 -2.81
N ARG A 90 -9.97 -8.22 -3.44
CA ARG A 90 -9.07 -9.22 -2.85
C ARG A 90 -7.96 -8.53 -2.07
N PHE A 91 -7.21 -9.30 -1.29
CA PHE A 91 -6.00 -8.84 -0.62
C PHE A 91 -5.10 -7.98 -1.53
N ASN A 92 -4.59 -6.86 -0.99
CA ASN A 92 -3.78 -5.86 -1.67
C ASN A 92 -4.43 -5.15 -2.88
N ASP A 93 -5.69 -5.45 -3.23
CA ASP A 93 -6.43 -4.60 -4.18
C ASP A 93 -6.70 -3.24 -3.57
N THR A 94 -6.78 -2.23 -4.44
CA THR A 94 -7.06 -0.84 -4.05
C THR A 94 -8.43 -0.38 -4.53
N GLN A 95 -9.03 0.48 -3.72
CA GLN A 95 -10.27 1.19 -3.99
C GLN A 95 -9.96 2.69 -3.97
N ARG A 96 -10.31 3.41 -5.03
CA ARG A 96 -10.19 4.87 -5.12
C ARG A 96 -11.55 5.54 -5.19
N VAL A 97 -11.75 6.59 -4.38
CA VAL A 97 -12.98 7.41 -4.39
C VAL A 97 -12.69 8.77 -5.00
N VAL A 98 -13.57 9.21 -5.89
CA VAL A 98 -13.52 10.52 -6.54
C VAL A 98 -14.86 11.20 -6.34
N CYS A 99 -14.87 12.42 -5.81
CA CYS A 99 -16.11 13.18 -5.64
C CYS A 99 -16.50 13.93 -6.91
N ASN A 100 -17.81 14.12 -7.10
CA ASN A 100 -18.35 14.93 -8.19
C ASN A 100 -18.02 16.41 -7.97
N ALA A 101 -18.14 17.23 -9.03
CA ALA A 101 -17.97 18.67 -8.93
C ALA A 101 -18.89 19.27 -7.85
N GLY A 102 -18.39 20.25 -7.08
CA GLY A 102 -19.11 20.84 -5.94
C GLY A 102 -19.07 20.02 -4.64
N PHE A 103 -18.31 18.92 -4.59
CA PHE A 103 -18.12 18.12 -3.38
C PHE A 103 -16.63 17.90 -3.08
N ARG A 104 -16.26 17.87 -1.80
CA ARG A 104 -14.93 17.46 -1.33
C ARG A 104 -14.93 16.06 -0.76
N LEU A 105 -13.80 15.38 -0.92
CA LEU A 105 -13.55 14.11 -0.28
C LEU A 105 -13.19 14.34 1.19
N THR A 106 -13.83 13.59 2.07
CA THR A 106 -13.42 13.44 3.48
C THR A 106 -13.08 11.97 3.74
N GLY A 107 -12.02 11.72 4.51
CA GLY A 107 -11.47 10.37 4.71
C GLY A 107 -10.33 10.03 3.74
N SER A 108 -10.05 8.75 3.55
CA SER A 108 -8.94 8.28 2.69
C SER A 108 -9.39 8.18 1.24
N ALA A 109 -8.71 8.87 0.33
CA ALA A 109 -9.02 8.85 -1.10
C ALA A 109 -8.77 7.49 -1.76
N VAL A 110 -7.75 6.78 -1.27
CA VAL A 110 -7.40 5.42 -1.66
C VAL A 110 -7.40 4.55 -0.41
N ARG A 111 -7.96 3.35 -0.53
CA ARG A 111 -7.95 2.33 0.53
C ARG A 111 -7.47 1.01 -0.07
N THR A 112 -6.74 0.22 0.70
CA THR A 112 -6.20 -1.09 0.33
C THR A 112 -6.90 -2.18 1.15
N CYS A 113 -7.19 -3.31 0.52
CA CYS A 113 -7.77 -4.45 1.21
C CYS A 113 -6.68 -5.21 1.98
N ARG A 114 -6.79 -5.22 3.31
CA ARG A 114 -5.78 -5.77 4.22
C ARG A 114 -5.98 -7.24 4.52
N GLY A 115 -4.97 -7.85 5.14
CA GLY A 115 -4.92 -9.27 5.50
C GLY A 115 -6.02 -9.72 6.45
N ASN A 116 -6.57 -8.78 7.23
CA ASN A 116 -7.70 -8.98 8.13
C ASN A 116 -9.07 -8.96 7.43
N GLY A 117 -9.12 -8.74 6.11
CA GLY A 117 -10.37 -8.66 5.34
C GLY A 117 -11.10 -7.31 5.42
N TYR A 118 -10.45 -6.28 5.97
CA TYR A 118 -10.98 -4.92 6.02
C TYR A 118 -10.20 -3.96 5.13
N TRP A 119 -10.91 -2.95 4.63
CA TRP A 119 -10.28 -1.82 3.95
C TRP A 119 -9.56 -0.96 4.99
N ASP A 120 -8.30 -0.61 4.73
CA ASP A 120 -7.52 0.29 5.58
C ASP A 120 -8.04 1.74 5.54
N GLY A 121 -7.42 2.63 6.32
CA GLY A 121 -7.70 4.05 6.28
C GLY A 121 -9.14 4.42 6.69
N LYS A 122 -9.45 5.71 6.56
CA LYS A 122 -10.75 6.27 6.96
C LYS A 122 -11.76 6.12 5.83
N ARG A 123 -12.98 5.73 6.15
CA ARG A 123 -14.07 5.58 5.16
C ARG A 123 -14.32 6.90 4.43
N ALA A 124 -14.17 6.88 3.10
CA ALA A 124 -14.38 8.03 2.24
C ALA A 124 -15.86 8.46 2.17
N ARG A 125 -16.10 9.77 2.16
CA ARG A 125 -17.41 10.40 1.90
C ARG A 125 -17.23 11.66 1.04
N CYS A 126 -18.25 12.01 0.28
CA CYS A 126 -18.30 13.27 -0.46
C CYS A 126 -19.23 14.25 0.23
N SER A 127 -18.68 15.34 0.76
CA SER A 127 -19.42 16.40 1.44
C SER A 127 -19.53 17.63 0.55
N LYS A 128 -20.70 18.28 0.52
CA LYS A 128 -20.94 19.48 -0.30
C LYS A 128 -19.92 20.56 0.06
N LEU A 129 -19.40 21.24 -0.95
CA LEU A 129 -18.54 22.41 -0.77
C LEU A 129 -19.43 23.61 -0.45
N LEU A 130 -19.10 24.31 0.63
CA LEU A 130 -19.69 25.62 0.92
C LEU A 130 -19.05 26.66 -0.01
N ILE A 131 -19.78 27.72 -0.36
CA ILE A 131 -19.29 28.77 -1.29
C ILE A 131 -17.93 29.34 -0.84
N VAL A 132 -17.74 29.50 0.48
CA VAL A 132 -16.46 29.92 1.07
C VAL A 132 -15.33 28.90 0.88
N GLN A 133 -15.65 27.60 0.93
CA GLN A 133 -14.69 26.53 0.68
C GLN A 133 -14.38 26.42 -0.81
N TRP A 134 -15.36 26.62 -1.69
CA TRP A 134 -15.18 26.57 -3.14
C TRP A 134 -14.17 27.59 -3.64
N LYS A 135 -14.18 28.82 -3.09
CA LYS A 135 -13.18 29.84 -3.39
C LYS A 135 -11.76 29.42 -2.98
N LEU A 136 -11.60 28.82 -1.79
CA LEU A 136 -10.31 28.27 -1.32
C LEU A 136 -9.83 27.09 -2.18
N PHE A 137 -10.74 26.21 -2.58
CA PHE A 137 -10.42 25.09 -3.48
C PHE A 137 -9.99 25.56 -4.87
N ILE A 138 -10.43 26.72 -5.36
CA ILE A 138 -9.97 27.27 -6.65
C ILE A 138 -8.55 27.86 -6.52
N THR A 139 -8.25 28.52 -5.40
CA THR A 139 -6.93 29.13 -5.18
C THR A 139 -5.82 28.11 -4.93
N GLU A 140 -6.12 26.95 -4.33
CA GLU A 140 -5.14 25.91 -3.99
C GLU A 140 -4.87 24.88 -5.11
N LYS A 141 -5.71 24.80 -6.15
CA LYS A 141 -5.66 23.70 -7.15
C LYS A 141 -4.94 23.99 -8.46
N SER A 142 -3.96 24.89 -8.45
CA SER A 142 -3.03 25.07 -9.57
C SER A 142 -2.01 23.92 -9.74
N PHE A 143 -2.11 22.79 -9.02
CA PHE A 143 -1.06 21.75 -9.05
C PHE A 143 -1.49 20.27 -9.17
N GLN A 144 -2.72 19.94 -9.58
CA GLN A 144 -3.07 18.53 -9.88
C GLN A 144 -3.90 18.37 -11.16
N HIS A 145 -3.36 18.89 -12.26
CA HIS A 145 -3.45 18.23 -13.57
C HIS A 145 -2.04 17.74 -13.90
N SER A 146 -1.72 16.50 -13.55
CA SER A 146 -0.62 15.80 -14.20
C SER A 146 -1.19 15.18 -15.49
N PRO A 147 -0.61 15.43 -16.66
CA PRO A 147 -1.08 14.90 -17.92
C PRO A 147 -0.70 13.41 -18.02
N PHE A 148 -1.72 12.58 -18.18
CA PHE A 148 -1.69 11.41 -19.05
C PHE A 148 -3.00 11.41 -19.82
#